data_AF-A0A897NIM3-F1
#
_entry.id   AF-A0A897NIM3-F1
#
_cell.length_a   1.000
_cell.length_b   1.000
_cell.length_c   1.000
_cell.angle_alpha   90.00
_cell.angle_beta   90.00
_cell.angle_gamma   90.00
#
_symmetry.space_group_name_H-M   'P 1'
#
loop_
_entity.id
_entity.type
_entity.pdbx_description
1 polymer ?
#
loop_
_entity_poly.entity_id
_entity_poly.type
_entity_poly.pdbx_seq_one_letter_code
_entity_poly.pdbx_strand_id
1 'polypeptide(L)'
;MSYELREHTADIAVEATGETIDAVFGAVADGLAAAMYDEPPGKGDRFELTRTAESREALLFDYLDELIYRRSRPSASGSYGNRRFP
;
A
#
# COMPACT_ATOMS: atom_id res chain seq x y z
N MET A 1 -8.55 -19.95 -28.63
CA MET A 1 -8.33 -18.51 -28.93
C MET A 1 -7.47 -17.94 -27.82
N SER A 2 -6.28 -17.43 -28.14
CA SER A 2 -5.30 -16.95 -27.17
C SER A 2 -5.46 -15.43 -26.99
N TYR A 3 -6.47 -15.05 -26.22
CA TYR A 3 -6.76 -13.71 -25.67
C TYR A 3 -6.91 -12.50 -26.63
N GLU A 4 -7.70 -11.51 -26.20
CA GLU A 4 -7.77 -10.15 -26.75
C GLU A 4 -7.95 -9.18 -25.57
N LEU A 5 -7.08 -8.19 -25.43
CA LEU A 5 -7.13 -7.19 -24.36
C LEU A 5 -7.92 -5.95 -24.82
N ARG A 6 -8.62 -5.30 -23.89
CA ARG A 6 -9.51 -4.15 -24.12
C ARG A 6 -8.99 -2.90 -23.40
N GLU A 7 -9.60 -1.75 -23.69
CA GLU A 7 -9.24 -0.48 -23.06
C GLU A 7 -9.28 -0.56 -21.53
N HIS A 8 -8.24 -0.01 -20.92
CA HIS A 8 -7.98 -0.07 -19.49
C HIS A 8 -7.47 1.31 -19.04
N THR A 9 -8.29 2.05 -18.30
CA THR A 9 -7.79 3.11 -17.41
C THR A 9 -7.78 2.51 -16.01
N ALA A 10 -6.71 1.79 -15.69
CA ALA A 10 -6.54 1.02 -14.46
C ALA A 10 -6.34 1.89 -13.21
N ASP A 11 -5.97 3.14 -13.44
CA ASP A 11 -5.35 3.96 -12.41
C ASP A 11 -6.36 4.91 -11.76
N ILE A 12 -6.16 5.14 -10.47
CA ILE A 12 -6.85 6.16 -9.69
C ILE A 12 -5.80 7.18 -9.26
N ALA A 13 -5.99 8.44 -9.62
CA ALA A 13 -5.18 9.53 -9.11
C ALA A 13 -5.62 9.89 -7.69
N VAL A 14 -4.67 9.95 -6.76
CA VAL A 14 -4.88 10.41 -5.39
C VAL A 14 -4.24 11.79 -5.26
N GLU A 15 -5.06 12.80 -5.00
CA GLU A 15 -4.60 14.15 -4.66
C GLU A 15 -4.83 14.39 -3.17
N ALA A 16 -3.82 14.92 -2.48
CA ALA A 16 -3.91 15.26 -1.07
C ALA A 16 -3.14 16.53 -0.74
N THR A 17 -3.62 17.25 0.28
CA THR A 17 -3.02 18.51 0.77
C THR A 17 -2.90 18.46 2.29
N GLY A 18 -1.92 19.18 2.85
CA GLY A 18 -1.70 19.26 4.29
C GLY A 18 -0.81 20.45 4.66
N GLU A 19 -0.85 20.86 5.93
CA GLU A 19 -0.07 22.00 6.45
C GLU A 19 1.43 21.68 6.55
N THR A 20 1.79 20.39 6.57
CA THR A 20 3.16 19.89 6.63
C THR A 20 3.37 18.77 5.62
N ILE A 21 4.64 18.50 5.30
CA ILE A 21 4.99 17.37 4.41
C ILE A 21 4.54 16.03 4.99
N ASP A 22 4.66 15.86 6.32
CA ASP A 22 4.20 14.66 7.02
C ASP A 22 2.69 14.47 6.88
N ALA A 23 1.92 15.57 6.98
CA ALA A 23 0.47 15.54 6.81
C ALA A 23 0.08 15.16 5.37
N VAL A 24 0.80 15.68 4.36
CA VAL A 24 0.58 15.30 2.95
C VAL A 24 0.90 13.82 2.75
N PHE A 25 2.02 13.31 3.26
CA PHE A 25 2.40 11.91 3.10
C PHE A 25 1.39 10.96 3.75
N GLY A 26 0.93 11.29 4.95
CA GLY A 26 -0.14 10.54 5.61
C GLY A 26 -1.44 10.55 4.81
N ALA A 27 -1.87 11.71 4.33
CA ALA A 27 -3.11 11.83 3.56
C ALA A 27 -3.06 11.10 2.21
N VAL A 28 -1.91 11.09 1.52
CA VAL A 28 -1.75 10.29 0.30
C VAL A 28 -1.74 8.79 0.61
N ALA A 29 -1.14 8.35 1.72
CA ALA A 29 -1.20 6.95 2.14
C ALA A 29 -2.64 6.50 2.45
N ASP A 30 -3.43 7.36 3.09
CA ASP A 30 -4.86 7.10 3.33
C ASP A 30 -5.63 6.99 2.00
N GLY A 31 -5.37 7.90 1.05
CA GLY A 31 -5.97 7.84 -0.28
C GLY A 31 -5.56 6.60 -1.08
N LEU A 32 -4.30 6.17 -0.96
CA LEU A 32 -3.82 4.92 -1.53
C LEU A 32 -4.57 3.72 -0.94
N ALA A 33 -4.75 3.69 0.38
CA ALA A 33 -5.51 2.63 1.04
C ALA A 33 -6.98 2.61 0.60
N ALA A 34 -7.62 3.78 0.49
CA ALA A 34 -9.00 3.93 0.02
C ALA A 34 -9.17 3.48 -1.45
N ALA A 35 -8.16 3.69 -2.30
CA ALA A 35 -8.17 3.19 -3.67
C ALA A 35 -8.02 1.66 -3.77
N MET A 36 -7.51 1.02 -2.72
CA MET A 36 -7.22 -0.43 -2.69
C MET A 36 -8.28 -1.25 -1.98
N TYR A 37 -9.01 -0.66 -1.05
CA TYR A 37 -9.96 -1.35 -0.18
C TYR A 37 -11.31 -0.64 -0.17
N ASP A 38 -12.37 -1.36 -0.54
CA ASP A 38 -13.74 -0.91 -0.28
C ASP A 38 -14.02 -0.86 1.25
N GLU A 39 -13.44 -1.81 1.99
CA GLU A 39 -13.49 -1.85 3.46
C GLU A 39 -12.10 -2.24 4.02
N PRO A 40 -11.44 -1.36 4.79
CA PRO A 40 -10.13 -1.65 5.34
C PRO A 40 -10.21 -2.73 6.43
N PRO A 41 -9.19 -3.61 6.56
CA PRO A 41 -9.19 -4.63 7.58
C PRO A 41 -9.14 -3.99 8.98
N GLY A 42 -10.03 -4.41 9.88
CA GLY A 42 -10.11 -3.87 11.25
C GLY A 42 -8.92 -4.25 12.16
N LYS A 43 -7.90 -4.93 11.64
CA LYS A 43 -6.68 -5.34 12.36
C LYS A 43 -5.47 -5.24 11.44
N GLY A 44 -4.32 -4.91 12.01
CA GLY A 44 -3.04 -4.87 11.30
C GLY A 44 -1.87 -4.76 12.28
N ASP A 45 -0.68 -5.06 11.77
CA ASP A 45 0.57 -4.95 12.53
C ASP A 45 1.14 -3.53 12.37
N ARG A 46 1.64 -2.96 13.47
CA ARG A 46 2.39 -1.69 13.41
C ARG A 46 3.84 -1.96 13.03
N PHE A 47 4.42 -1.08 12.25
CA PHE A 47 5.81 -1.17 11.84
C PHE A 47 6.46 0.20 11.73
N GLU A 48 7.78 0.22 11.85
CA GLU A 48 8.60 1.39 11.58
C GLU A 48 9.08 1.38 10.13
N LEU A 49 9.18 2.57 9.54
CA LEU A 49 9.64 2.81 8.18
C LEU A 49 10.50 4.07 8.16
N THR A 50 11.71 3.93 7.62
CA THR A 50 12.63 5.03 7.35
C THR A 50 13.08 4.96 5.90
N ARG A 51 12.95 6.08 5.17
CA ARG A 51 13.43 6.25 3.79
C ARG A 51 14.17 7.57 3.67
N THR A 52 15.13 7.60 2.77
CA THR A 52 15.90 8.80 2.40
C THR A 52 16.01 8.80 0.88
N ALA A 53 15.75 9.93 0.26
CA ALA A 53 15.82 10.08 -1.20
C ALA A 53 16.41 11.43 -1.58
N GLU A 54 16.77 11.58 -2.84
CA GLU A 54 17.38 12.78 -3.41
C GLU A 54 16.39 13.93 -3.65
N SER A 55 15.09 13.63 -3.67
CA SER A 55 14.01 14.61 -3.84
C SER A 55 12.76 14.22 -3.04
N ARG A 56 11.79 15.12 -2.96
CA ARG A 56 10.51 14.88 -2.27
C ARG A 56 9.64 13.90 -3.04
N GLU A 57 9.65 14.00 -4.37
CA GLU A 57 8.93 13.11 -5.27
C GLU A 57 9.46 11.68 -5.17
N ALA A 58 10.80 11.53 -5.17
CA ALA A 58 11.43 10.23 -4.96
C ALA A 58 11.13 9.67 -3.56
N LEU A 59 11.14 10.52 -2.53
CA LEU A 59 10.79 10.11 -1.17
C LEU A 59 9.33 9.63 -1.08
N LEU A 60 8.40 10.32 -1.74
CA LEU A 60 7.00 9.93 -1.79
C LEU A 60 6.84 8.59 -2.53
N PHE A 61 7.51 8.44 -3.66
CA PHE A 61 7.51 7.19 -4.42
C PHE A 61 8.00 6.02 -3.56
N ASP A 62 9.18 6.14 -2.95
CA ASP A 62 9.77 5.09 -2.10
C ASP A 62 8.92 4.77 -0.87
N TYR A 63 8.28 5.79 -0.30
CA TYR A 63 7.36 5.63 0.82
C TYR A 63 6.12 4.82 0.40
N LEU A 64 5.45 5.19 -0.68
CA LEU A 64 4.25 4.49 -1.16
C LEU A 64 4.57 3.08 -1.67
N ASP A 65 5.69 2.89 -2.37
CA ASP A 65 6.14 1.57 -2.83
C ASP A 65 6.34 0.61 -1.65
N GLU A 66 6.98 1.06 -0.57
CA GLU A 66 7.13 0.23 0.63
C GLU A 66 5.78 -0.16 1.25
N LEU A 67 4.82 0.78 1.32
CA LEU A 67 3.48 0.49 1.84
C LEU A 67 2.78 -0.59 0.99
N ILE A 68 2.88 -0.48 -0.34
CA ILE A 68 2.33 -1.46 -1.29
C ILE A 68 3.01 -2.81 -1.13
N TYR A 69 4.34 -2.82 -1.06
CA TYR A 69 5.15 -4.02 -0.91
C TYR A 69 4.77 -4.79 0.36
N ARG A 70 4.70 -4.11 1.51
CA ARG A 70 4.35 -4.74 2.79
C ARG A 70 2.92 -5.27 2.80
N ARG A 71 1.97 -4.52 2.25
CA ARG A 71 0.59 -4.97 2.10
C ARG A 71 0.50 -6.25 1.26
N SER A 72 1.24 -6.32 0.16
CA SER A 72 1.20 -7.47 -0.75
C SER A 72 1.85 -8.73 -0.17
N ARG A 73 2.72 -8.60 0.82
CA ARG A 73 3.33 -9.74 1.50
C ARG A 73 2.44 -10.20 2.64
N PRO A 74 2.05 -11.48 2.71
CA PRO A 74 1.38 -12.01 3.89
C PRO A 74 2.27 -11.79 5.11
N SER A 75 1.71 -11.25 6.19
CA SER A 75 2.45 -11.16 7.45
C SER A 75 2.86 -12.57 7.88
N ALA A 76 4.12 -12.73 8.29
CA ALA A 76 4.63 -14.02 8.78
C ALA A 76 3.97 -14.44 10.12
N SER A 77 3.05 -13.64 10.66
CA SER A 77 2.31 -13.89 11.90
C SER A 77 1.07 -14.77 11.73
N GLY A 78 0.75 -15.22 10.52
CA GLY A 78 -0.23 -16.29 10.31
C GLY A 78 0.25 -17.57 11.00
N SER A 79 -0.30 -17.89 12.18
CA SER A 79 -0.05 -19.16 12.85
C SER A 79 -0.26 -20.27 11.84
N TYR A 80 0.80 -21.02 11.53
CA TYR A 80 0.68 -22.33 10.91
C TYR A 80 -0.06 -23.20 11.92
N GLY A 81 -1.39 -23.11 11.89
CA GLY A 81 -2.30 -24.00 12.59
C GLY A 81 -1.92 -25.41 12.17
N ASN A 82 -1.56 -26.18 13.17
CA ASN A 82 -1.13 -27.58 13.14
C ASN A 82 -2.11 -28.44 12.30
N ARG A 83 -1.94 -28.45 10.98
CA ARG A 83 -2.61 -29.40 10.09
C ARG A 83 -1.82 -30.70 10.13
N ARG A 84 -2.12 -31.51 11.15
CA ARG A 84 -1.96 -32.96 11.03
C ARG A 84 -2.89 -33.41 9.91
N PHE A 85 -2.31 -33.82 8.80
CA PHE A 85 -3.03 -34.64 7.83
C PHE A 85 -3.10 -36.08 8.35
N PRO A 86 -4.22 -36.79 8.15
CA PRO A 86 -4.34 -38.22 8.48
C PRO A 86 -3.40 -39.08 7.63
#